data_AF-A0A1G0J9F6-F1
#
_entry.id   AF-A0A1G0J9F6-F1
#
_cell.length_a   1.000
_cell.length_b   1.000
_cell.length_c   1.000
_cell.angle_alpha   90.00
_cell.angle_beta   90.00
_cell.angle_gamma   90.00
#
_symmetry.space_group_name_H-M   'P 1'
#
loop_
_entity.id
_entity.type
_entity.pdbx_description
1 polymer ?
#
loop_
_entity_poly.entity_id
_entity_poly.type
_entity_poly.pdbx_seq_one_letter_code
_entity_poly.pdbx_strand_id
1 'polypeptide(L)'
;MQVPVASTHCPKCDAVLHLQTDGSVLHVDIAHNHETIRVALQKLERILVEARAGHTRAVRVVVGRGFIREEVLLQLSWLQRSGEILAFDHEDGNAGAIMVTVRR
;
A
#
# COMPACT_ATOMS: atom_id res chain seq x y z
N MET A 1 15.65 20.37 -15.79
CA MET A 1 16.39 20.24 -14.51
C MET A 1 16.36 18.77 -14.14
N GLN A 2 17.45 18.04 -14.40
CA GLN A 2 17.55 16.60 -14.12
C GLN A 2 18.17 16.44 -12.73
N VAL A 3 17.50 15.69 -11.85
CA VAL A 3 18.08 15.32 -10.55
C VAL A 3 19.10 14.19 -10.81
N PRO A 4 20.35 14.31 -10.35
CA PRO A 4 21.32 13.24 -10.52
C PRO A 4 20.80 11.97 -9.85
N VAL A 5 20.93 10.83 -10.55
CA VAL A 5 20.39 9.51 -10.17
C VAL A 5 20.79 9.04 -8.75
N ALA A 6 21.85 9.59 -8.17
CA ALA A 6 22.38 9.22 -6.85
C ALA A 6 22.01 10.19 -5.71
N SER A 7 21.13 11.17 -5.94
CA SER A 7 20.77 12.16 -4.91
C SER A 7 19.86 11.54 -3.85
N THR A 8 20.27 11.51 -2.59
CA THR A 8 19.37 11.11 -1.47
C THR A 8 18.45 12.25 -1.02
N HIS A 9 18.84 13.49 -1.32
CA HIS A 9 18.15 14.72 -0.96
C HIS A 9 17.83 15.56 -2.20
N CYS A 10 16.75 16.34 -2.14
CA CYS A 10 16.32 17.24 -3.19
C CYS A 10 17.24 18.45 -3.23
N PRO A 11 17.88 18.77 -4.37
CA PRO A 11 18.80 19.91 -4.47
C PRO A 11 18.11 21.29 -4.41
N LYS A 12 16.78 21.34 -4.29
CA LYS A 12 16.00 22.58 -4.18
C LYS A 12 15.56 22.92 -2.76
N CYS A 13 15.27 21.91 -1.94
CA CYS A 13 14.64 22.10 -0.65
C CYS A 13 15.17 21.13 0.43
N ASP A 14 16.24 20.41 0.13
CA ASP A 14 16.88 19.41 1.00
C ASP A 14 15.95 18.30 1.50
N ALA A 15 14.77 18.14 0.88
CA ALA A 15 13.84 17.07 1.23
C ALA A 15 14.44 15.69 0.90
N VAL A 16 14.32 14.73 1.80
CA VAL A 16 14.86 13.38 1.57
C VAL A 16 14.00 12.66 0.53
N LEU A 17 14.55 12.41 -0.66
CA LEU A 17 13.79 11.96 -1.84
C LEU A 17 13.10 10.62 -1.62
N HIS A 18 13.72 9.71 -0.85
CA HIS A 18 13.11 8.42 -0.51
C HIS A 18 11.86 8.51 0.38
N LEU A 19 11.64 9.65 1.06
CA LEU A 19 10.43 9.90 1.86
C LEU A 19 9.36 10.66 1.06
N GLN A 20 9.69 11.11 -0.16
CA GLN A 20 8.75 11.89 -0.96
C GLN A 20 7.78 10.97 -1.70
N THR A 21 6.49 11.27 -1.53
CA THR A 21 5.37 10.66 -2.25
C THR A 21 4.69 11.75 -3.06
N ASP A 22 4.00 11.40 -4.13
CA ASP A 22 3.16 12.35 -4.88
C ASP A 22 1.86 12.74 -4.13
N GLY A 23 1.63 12.13 -2.96
CA GLY A 23 0.47 12.36 -2.11
C GLY A 23 -0.77 11.56 -2.53
N SER A 24 -0.69 10.80 -3.62
CA SER A 24 -1.79 9.97 -4.11
C SER A 24 -2.07 8.78 -3.19
N VAL A 25 -3.33 8.36 -3.19
CA VAL A 25 -3.78 7.11 -2.57
C VAL A 25 -4.38 6.24 -3.66
N LEU A 26 -3.89 5.02 -3.82
CA LEU A 26 -4.46 4.06 -4.77
C LEU A 26 -5.66 3.36 -4.13
N HIS A 27 -6.81 3.38 -4.80
CA HIS A 27 -8.04 2.76 -4.31
C HIS A 27 -8.31 1.47 -5.05
N VAL A 28 -8.48 0.37 -4.32
CA VAL A 28 -8.58 -0.97 -4.92
C VAL A 28 -9.59 -1.81 -4.17
N ASP A 29 -10.46 -2.50 -4.92
CA ASP A 29 -11.37 -3.51 -4.40
C ASP A 29 -10.86 -4.91 -4.72
N ILE A 30 -10.60 -5.69 -3.67
CA ILE A 30 -10.10 -7.07 -3.76
C ILE A 30 -11.11 -8.11 -3.25
N ALA A 31 -12.31 -7.66 -2.85
CA ALA A 31 -13.38 -8.53 -2.33
C ALA A 31 -14.62 -8.52 -3.23
N HIS A 32 -14.48 -8.06 -4.47
CA HIS A 32 -15.56 -7.99 -5.45
C HIS A 32 -15.87 -9.38 -6.05
N ASN A 33 -17.09 -9.57 -6.56
CA ASN A 33 -17.48 -10.73 -7.40
C ASN A 33 -17.24 -12.15 -6.82
N HIS A 34 -17.52 -12.39 -5.54
CA HIS A 34 -17.32 -13.72 -4.92
C HIS A 34 -15.89 -14.26 -5.11
N GLU A 35 -14.90 -13.37 -5.13
CA GLU A 35 -13.52 -13.76 -5.28
C GLU A 35 -13.06 -14.71 -4.17
N THR A 36 -12.21 -15.65 -4.54
CA THR A 36 -11.58 -16.53 -3.57
C THR A 36 -10.49 -15.76 -2.82
N ILE A 37 -10.19 -16.20 -1.61
CA ILE A 37 -9.09 -15.65 -0.79
C ILE A 37 -7.78 -15.57 -1.60
N ARG A 38 -7.47 -16.61 -2.37
CA ARG A 38 -6.28 -16.66 -3.22
C ARG A 38 -6.24 -15.52 -4.25
N VAL A 39 -7.36 -15.26 -4.93
CA VAL A 39 -7.45 -14.19 -5.93
C VAL A 39 -7.29 -12.82 -5.27
N ALA A 40 -7.94 -12.62 -4.12
CA ALA A 40 -7.84 -11.38 -3.36
C ALA A 40 -6.38 -11.08 -2.93
N LEU A 41 -5.65 -12.10 -2.44
CA LEU A 41 -4.24 -11.97 -2.07
C LEU A 41 -3.33 -11.68 -3.28
N GLN A 42 -3.57 -12.31 -4.42
CA GLN A 42 -2.82 -12.03 -5.65
C GLN A 42 -3.02 -10.60 -6.13
N LYS A 43 -4.24 -10.07 -6.01
CA LYS A 43 -4.50 -8.65 -6.27
C LYS A 43 -3.73 -7.78 -5.28
N LEU A 44 -3.83 -8.05 -3.98
CA LEU A 44 -3.12 -7.28 -2.97
C LEU A 44 -1.61 -7.18 -3.30
N GLU A 45 -0.96 -8.30 -3.61
CA GLU A 45 0.45 -8.34 -3.99
C GLU A 45 0.75 -7.46 -5.21
N ARG A 46 -0.04 -7.63 -6.29
CA ARG A 46 0.13 -6.86 -7.53
C ARG A 46 0.03 -5.35 -7.28
N ILE A 47 -0.93 -4.94 -6.47
CA ILE A 47 -1.16 -3.53 -6.17
C ILE A 47 -0.07 -2.95 -5.27
N LEU A 48 0.47 -3.73 -4.31
CA LEU A 48 1.62 -3.27 -3.53
C LEU A 48 2.87 -3.10 -4.40
N VAL A 49 3.09 -3.98 -5.39
CA VAL A 49 4.15 -3.81 -6.39
C VAL A 49 3.96 -2.53 -7.20
N GLU A 50 2.74 -2.27 -7.69
CA GLU A 50 2.40 -1.05 -8.44
C GLU A 50 2.59 0.22 -7.60
N ALA A 51 2.10 0.22 -6.36
CA ALA A 51 2.21 1.36 -5.45
C ALA A 51 3.67 1.73 -5.15
N ARG A 52 4.55 0.73 -4.99
CA ARG A 52 5.99 0.95 -4.80
C ARG A 52 6.65 1.59 -6.01
N ALA A 53 6.25 1.19 -7.22
CA ALA A 53 6.75 1.79 -8.45
C ALA A 53 6.21 3.23 -8.66
N GLY A 54 4.95 3.48 -8.27
CA GLY A 54 4.18 4.66 -8.66
C GLY A 54 4.35 5.94 -7.84
N HIS A 55 5.29 6.05 -6.90
CA HIS A 55 5.41 7.21 -5.97
C HIS A 55 4.19 7.45 -5.05
N THR A 56 3.21 6.54 -5.02
CA THR A 56 2.00 6.64 -4.22
C THR A 56 2.30 6.64 -2.72
N ARG A 57 1.55 7.44 -1.95
CA ARG A 57 1.69 7.50 -0.48
C ARG A 57 1.14 6.26 0.22
N ALA A 58 -0.05 5.83 -0.18
CA ALA A 58 -0.77 4.74 0.47
C ALA A 58 -1.69 4.02 -0.51
N VAL A 59 -2.13 2.82 -0.12
CA VAL A 59 -3.14 2.05 -0.83
C VAL A 59 -4.32 1.86 0.09
N ARG A 60 -5.52 2.24 -0.35
CA ARG A 60 -6.78 1.92 0.29
C ARG A 60 -7.34 0.64 -0.33
N VAL A 61 -7.35 -0.43 0.44
CA VAL A 61 -7.79 -1.77 0.03
C VAL A 61 -9.17 -2.05 0.60
N VAL A 62 -10.16 -2.30 -0.26
CA VAL A 62 -11.50 -2.73 0.14
C VAL A 62 -11.53 -4.26 0.21
N VAL A 63 -11.77 -4.78 1.40
CA VAL A 63 -11.70 -6.21 1.74
C VAL A 63 -13.05 -6.82 2.16
N GLY A 64 -14.07 -5.98 2.37
CA GLY A 64 -15.35 -6.42 2.89
C GLY A 64 -15.29 -6.89 4.35
N ARG A 65 -16.24 -7.72 4.79
CA ARG A 65 -16.41 -8.10 6.21
C ARG A 65 -16.15 -9.59 6.53
N GLY A 66 -15.73 -10.40 5.57
CA GLY A 66 -15.60 -11.86 5.71
C GLY A 66 -14.16 -12.38 5.73
N PHE A 67 -13.97 -13.66 5.38
CA PHE A 67 -12.68 -14.36 5.42
C PHE A 67 -11.53 -13.67 4.67
N ILE A 68 -11.84 -12.97 3.57
CA ILE A 68 -10.83 -12.18 2.83
C ILE A 68 -10.18 -11.14 3.74
N ARG A 69 -10.97 -10.45 4.58
CA ARG A 69 -10.46 -9.47 5.53
C ARG A 69 -9.48 -10.10 6.51
N GLU A 70 -9.84 -11.24 7.08
CA GLU A 70 -9.01 -11.93 8.07
C GLU A 70 -7.67 -12.35 7.47
N GLU A 71 -7.70 -12.95 6.27
CA GLU A 71 -6.48 -13.37 5.59
C GLU A 71 -5.61 -12.19 5.17
N VAL A 72 -6.23 -11.11 4.67
CA VAL A 72 -5.50 -9.88 4.31
C VAL A 72 -4.84 -9.27 5.55
N LEU A 73 -5.50 -9.26 6.71
CA LEU A 73 -4.89 -8.76 7.95
C LEU A 73 -3.68 -9.59 8.37
N LEU A 74 -3.74 -10.92 8.24
CA LEU A 74 -2.60 -11.81 8.49
C LEU A 74 -1.45 -11.52 7.53
N GLN A 75 -1.75 -11.39 6.23
CA GLN A 75 -0.76 -11.08 5.21
C GLN A 75 -0.10 -9.70 5.44
N LEU A 76 -0.89 -8.67 5.71
CA LEU A 76 -0.37 -7.32 6.01
C LEU A 76 0.47 -7.30 7.28
N SER A 77 0.07 -8.06 8.31
CA SER A 77 0.86 -8.22 9.54
C SER A 77 2.22 -8.88 9.26
N TRP A 78 2.28 -9.83 8.34
CA TRP A 78 3.54 -10.42 7.90
C TRP A 78 4.38 -9.41 7.11
N LEU A 79 3.78 -8.70 6.15
CA LEU A 79 4.44 -7.68 5.33
C LEU A 79 5.00 -6.51 6.16
N GLN A 80 4.30 -6.10 7.22
CA GLN A 80 4.79 -5.05 8.11
C GLN A 80 6.02 -5.54 8.90
N ARG A 81 6.01 -6.79 9.36
CA ARG A 81 7.14 -7.39 10.08
C ARG A 81 8.35 -7.67 9.19
N SER A 82 8.13 -8.03 7.93
CA SER A 82 9.21 -8.18 6.94
C SER A 82 9.78 -6.85 6.45
N GLY A 83 9.10 -5.73 6.76
CA GLY A 83 9.48 -4.39 6.35
C GLY A 83 9.07 -4.03 4.91
N GLU A 84 8.21 -4.82 4.27
CA GLU A 84 7.70 -4.54 2.93
C GLU A 84 6.66 -3.41 2.89
N ILE A 85 5.92 -3.22 3.99
CA ILE A 85 5.05 -2.06 4.21
C ILE A 85 5.46 -1.35 5.50
N LEU A 86 5.13 -0.06 5.63
CA LEU A 86 5.43 0.72 6.83
C LEU A 86 4.40 0.48 7.93
N ALA A 87 3.12 0.52 7.57
CA ALA A 87 2.02 0.35 8.50
C ALA A 87 0.72 0.03 7.74
N PHE A 88 -0.27 -0.49 8.44
CA PHE A 88 -1.64 -0.53 7.95
C PHE A 88 -2.62 -0.24 9.09
N ASP A 89 -3.78 0.32 8.76
CA ASP A 89 -4.85 0.58 9.72
C ASP A 89 -6.23 0.46 9.05
N HIS A 90 -7.27 0.27 9.85
CA HIS A 90 -8.65 0.34 9.38
C HIS A 90 -9.05 1.78 9.08
N GLU A 91 -9.91 1.97 8.10
CA GLU A 91 -10.56 3.27 7.90
C GLU A 91 -11.59 3.50 9.01
N ASP A 92 -11.56 4.68 9.64
CA ASP A 92 -12.48 5.04 10.70
C ASP A 92 -13.94 4.85 10.27
N GLY A 93 -14.70 4.07 11.04
CA GLY A 93 -16.10 3.76 10.74
C GLY A 93 -16.31 2.76 9.58
N ASN A 94 -15.25 2.27 8.93
CA ASN A 94 -15.32 1.29 7.84
C ASN A 94 -14.29 0.16 8.00
N ALA A 95 -14.66 -0.84 8.80
CA ALA A 95 -13.86 -2.06 8.97
C ALA A 95 -13.65 -2.89 7.68
N GLY A 96 -14.39 -2.57 6.60
CA GLY A 96 -14.26 -3.21 5.29
C GLY A 96 -13.23 -2.54 4.36
N ALA A 97 -12.56 -1.49 4.81
CA ALA A 97 -11.44 -0.89 4.12
C ALA A 97 -10.22 -0.81 5.04
N ILE A 98 -9.04 -1.03 4.45
CA ILE A 98 -7.74 -0.99 5.12
C ILE A 98 -6.86 -0.01 4.37
N MET A 99 -6.30 0.95 5.09
CA MET A 99 -5.27 1.85 4.60
C MET A 99 -3.91 1.19 4.80
N VAL A 100 -3.12 1.07 3.75
CA VAL A 100 -1.78 0.49 3.78
C VAL A 100 -0.77 1.55 3.37
N THR A 101 0.16 1.87 4.26
CA THR A 101 1.26 2.80 3.99
C THR A 101 2.44 2.01 3.44
N VAL A 102 2.83 2.32 2.21
CA VAL A 102 3.82 1.54 1.47
C VAL A 102 5.22 2.05 1.75
N ARG A 103 6.18 1.13 1.90
CA ARG A 103 7.60 1.47 2.01
C ARG A 103 8.21 1.58 0.61
N ARG A 104 9.06 2.60 0.42
CA ARG A 104 9.85 2.76 -0.80
C ARG A 104 11.26 2.18 -0.66
#